data_AF-A0A7C1CU25-F1
#
_entry.id   AF-A0A7C1CU25-F1
#
_cell.length_a   1.000
_cell.length_b   1.000
_cell.length_c   1.000
_cell.angle_alpha   90.00
_cell.angle_beta   90.00
_cell.angle_gamma   90.00
#
_symmetry.space_group_name_H-M   'P 1'
#
loop_
_entity.id
_entity.type
_entity.pdbx_description
1 polymer ?
#
loop_
_entity_poly.entity_id
_entity_poly.type
_entity_poly.pdbx_seq_one_letter_code
_entity_poly.pdbx_strand_id
1 'polypeptide(L)'
;MSAIKGQWVQIHRILLNPGERAPSVPEDTGTLPLELRIRGFLLEGKAEVGELVTIETAAGRKMHGRMESVEPSHEHSFGEHVPELAEAGMELTKWLTGGDEDE
;
A
#
# COMPACT_ATOMS: atom_id res chain seq x y z
N MET A 1 -10.00 -18.68 -2.44
CA MET A 1 -9.09 -18.68 -1.28
C MET A 1 -9.89 -18.13 -0.12
N SER A 2 -9.87 -18.80 1.04
CA SER A 2 -10.72 -18.49 2.18
C SER A 2 -9.90 -18.07 3.39
N ALA A 3 -10.46 -17.19 4.22
CA ALA A 3 -9.91 -16.83 5.53
C ALA A 3 -10.87 -17.21 6.66
N ILE A 4 -10.32 -17.46 7.85
CA ILE A 4 -11.05 -17.67 9.09
C ILE A 4 -10.81 -16.50 10.06
N LYS A 5 -11.68 -16.39 11.07
CA LYS A 5 -11.60 -15.33 12.08
C LYS A 5 -10.19 -15.18 12.65
N GLY A 6 -9.73 -13.94 12.75
CA GLY A 6 -8.43 -13.59 13.31
C GLY A 6 -7.27 -13.68 12.31
N GLN A 7 -7.48 -14.15 11.08
CA GLN A 7 -6.45 -14.08 10.06
C GLN A 7 -6.25 -12.66 9.54
N TRP A 8 -5.00 -12.36 9.16
CA TRP A 8 -4.64 -11.09 8.55
C TRP A 8 -5.09 -11.07 7.09
N VAL A 9 -5.94 -10.11 6.73
CA VAL A 9 -6.50 -9.99 5.38
C VAL A 9 -6.41 -8.56 4.90
N GLN A 10 -6.45 -8.36 3.58
CA GLN A 10 -6.59 -7.04 2.96
C GLN A 10 -8.02 -6.87 2.45
N ILE A 11 -8.63 -5.74 2.78
CA ILE A 11 -9.88 -5.32 2.17
C ILE A 11 -9.64 -4.17 1.20
N HIS A 12 -10.47 -4.11 0.17
CA HIS A 12 -10.56 -3.03 -0.80
C HIS A 12 -11.94 -2.38 -0.75
N ARG A 13 -11.97 -1.05 -0.87
CA ARG A 13 -13.20 -0.27 -0.96
C ARG A 13 -12.98 1.01 -1.76
N ILE A 14 -13.95 1.37 -2.60
CA ILE A 14 -14.04 2.71 -3.19
C ILE A 14 -14.63 3.66 -2.14
N LEU A 15 -13.88 4.71 -1.78
CA LEU A 15 -14.31 5.75 -0.85
C LEU A 15 -15.06 6.88 -1.56
N LEU A 16 -14.58 7.27 -2.74
CA LEU A 16 -15.19 8.29 -3.60
C LEU A 16 -15.14 7.79 -5.04
N ASN A 17 -16.25 7.88 -5.75
CA ASN A 17 -16.33 7.60 -7.17
C ASN A 17 -15.67 8.76 -7.98
N PRO A 18 -15.39 8.54 -9.27
CA PRO A 18 -15.00 9.64 -10.17
C PRO A 18 -15.94 10.83 -10.07
N GLY A 19 -15.40 12.04 -9.98
CA GLY A 19 -16.17 13.27 -9.83
C GLY A 19 -16.64 13.60 -8.40
N GLU A 20 -16.50 12.69 -7.42
CA GLU A 20 -16.85 12.97 -6.01
C GLU A 20 -15.67 13.57 -5.22
N ARG A 21 -14.50 13.72 -5.85
CA ARG A 21 -13.34 14.40 -5.25
C ARG A 21 -13.53 15.91 -5.22
N ALA A 22 -12.77 16.59 -4.37
CA ALA A 22 -12.80 18.04 -4.27
C ALA A 22 -12.49 18.70 -5.64
N PRO A 23 -13.18 19.80 -6.00
CA PRO A 23 -13.05 20.42 -7.31
C PRO A 23 -11.66 21.04 -7.58
N SER A 24 -10.84 21.20 -6.54
CA SER A 24 -9.48 21.73 -6.65
C SER A 24 -8.43 20.70 -7.06
N VAL A 25 -8.79 19.41 -7.18
CA VAL A 25 -7.86 18.38 -7.65
C VAL A 25 -7.63 18.52 -9.16
N PRO A 26 -6.45 18.14 -9.68
CA PRO A 26 -6.22 18.07 -11.13
C PRO A 26 -7.29 17.22 -11.83
N GLU A 27 -7.62 17.57 -13.07
CA GLU A 27 -8.64 16.90 -13.87
C GLU A 27 -8.41 15.39 -13.94
N ASP A 28 -7.19 14.97 -14.27
CA ASP A 28 -6.78 13.57 -14.32
C ASP A 28 -7.08 12.82 -13.01
N THR A 29 -6.87 13.48 -11.88
CA THR A 29 -7.16 12.91 -10.55
C THR A 29 -8.65 12.82 -10.28
N GLY A 30 -9.44 13.80 -10.75
CA GLY A 30 -10.90 13.84 -10.59
C GLY A 30 -11.63 12.76 -11.38
N THR A 31 -11.06 12.32 -12.50
CA THR A 31 -11.63 11.25 -13.34
C THR A 31 -11.46 9.83 -12.77
N LEU A 32 -10.68 9.67 -11.70
CA LEU A 32 -10.37 8.38 -11.09
C LEU A 32 -11.00 8.22 -9.70
N PRO A 33 -11.43 7.00 -9.31
CA PRO A 33 -11.94 6.73 -7.98
C PRO A 33 -10.87 6.95 -6.90
N LEU A 34 -11.29 7.28 -5.68
CA LEU A 34 -10.45 7.18 -4.50
C LEU A 34 -10.64 5.81 -3.87
N GLU A 35 -9.60 4.98 -3.94
CA GLU A 35 -9.61 3.62 -3.42
C GLU A 35 -8.90 3.52 -2.07
N LEU A 36 -9.46 2.73 -1.18
CA LEU A 36 -8.88 2.33 0.09
C LEU A 36 -8.50 0.85 0.01
N ARG A 37 -7.21 0.56 0.24
CA ARG A 37 -6.73 -0.77 0.60
C ARG A 37 -6.19 -0.72 2.00
N ILE A 38 -6.72 -1.57 2.87
CA ILE A 38 -6.30 -1.61 4.27
C ILE A 38 -6.30 -3.04 4.77
N ARG A 39 -5.31 -3.32 5.63
CA ARG A 39 -5.11 -4.64 6.22
C ARG A 39 -5.57 -4.67 7.67
N GLY A 40 -6.03 -5.83 8.10
CA GLY A 40 -6.51 -6.06 9.47
C GLY A 40 -6.90 -7.52 9.71
N PHE A 41 -7.38 -7.80 10.91
CA PHE A 41 -7.80 -9.13 11.33
C PHE A 41 -9.27 -9.36 11.00
N LEU A 42 -9.59 -10.46 10.32
CA LEU A 42 -10.96 -10.83 9.95
C LEU A 42 -11.84 -11.05 11.20
N LEU A 43 -13.04 -10.48 11.22
CA LEU A 43 -13.98 -10.63 12.35
C LEU A 43 -15.02 -11.74 12.15
N GLU A 44 -15.38 -12.05 10.90
CA GLU A 44 -16.27 -13.15 10.53
C GLU A 44 -15.66 -14.53 10.80
N GLY A 45 -16.49 -15.55 11.01
CA GLY A 45 -16.03 -16.92 11.27
C GLY A 45 -15.24 -17.53 10.10
N LYS A 46 -15.74 -17.35 8.88
CA LYS A 46 -15.11 -17.73 7.61
C LYS A 46 -15.59 -16.76 6.52
N ALA A 47 -14.71 -16.41 5.59
CA ALA A 47 -15.04 -15.62 4.40
C ALA A 47 -14.20 -16.06 3.19
N GLU A 48 -14.71 -15.86 1.98
CA GLU A 48 -13.99 -16.10 0.72
C GLU A 48 -13.50 -14.78 0.11
N VAL A 49 -12.37 -14.83 -0.61
CA VAL A 49 -11.87 -13.68 -1.39
C VAL A 49 -12.96 -13.23 -2.36
N GLY A 50 -13.22 -11.92 -2.38
CA GLY A 50 -14.30 -11.31 -3.14
C GLY A 50 -15.56 -11.02 -2.32
N GLU A 51 -15.69 -11.51 -1.08
CA GLU A 51 -16.84 -11.22 -0.22
C GLU A 51 -16.67 -9.90 0.54
N LEU A 52 -17.80 -9.31 0.97
CA LEU A 52 -17.81 -8.17 1.89
C LEU A 52 -17.58 -8.68 3.31
N VAL A 53 -16.53 -8.17 3.96
CA VAL A 53 -16.12 -8.59 5.29
C VAL A 53 -15.84 -7.39 6.18
N THR A 54 -15.74 -7.64 7.48
CA THR A 54 -15.37 -6.67 8.50
C THR A 54 -14.04 -7.09 9.10
N ILE A 55 -13.13 -6.13 9.19
CA ILE A 55 -11.82 -6.32 9.81
C ILE A 55 -11.63 -5.39 10.99
N GLU A 56 -10.76 -5.77 11.91
CA GLU A 56 -10.16 -4.89 12.89
C GLU A 56 -8.71 -4.58 12.50
N THR A 57 -8.44 -3.31 12.22
CA THR A 57 -7.08 -2.86 11.86
C THR A 57 -6.16 -2.94 13.08
N ALA A 58 -4.83 -2.97 12.87
CA ALA A 58 -3.86 -2.96 13.97
C ALA A 58 -3.99 -1.76 14.92
N ALA A 59 -4.64 -0.68 14.49
CA ALA A 59 -4.95 0.49 15.31
C ALA A 59 -6.30 0.39 16.07
N GLY A 60 -6.96 -0.77 16.08
CA GLY A 60 -8.24 -1.00 16.77
C GLY A 60 -9.49 -0.44 16.06
N ARG A 61 -9.37 0.04 14.82
CA ARG A 61 -10.52 0.52 14.04
C ARG A 61 -11.22 -0.64 13.34
N LYS A 62 -12.55 -0.68 13.40
CA LYS A 62 -13.38 -1.60 12.61
C LYS A 62 -13.65 -1.01 11.24
N MET A 63 -13.31 -1.75 10.20
CA MET A 63 -13.44 -1.34 8.80
C MET A 63 -14.15 -2.44 8.01
N HIS A 64 -14.87 -2.06 6.96
CA HIS A 64 -15.57 -2.99 6.09
C HIS A 64 -15.22 -2.74 4.63
N GLY A 65 -15.16 -3.82 3.84
CA GLY A 65 -14.77 -3.78 2.44
C GLY A 65 -14.75 -5.16 1.83
N ARG A 66 -14.42 -5.24 0.54
CA ARG A 66 -14.31 -6.51 -0.17
C ARG A 66 -12.97 -7.15 0.13
N MET A 67 -12.93 -8.41 0.58
CA MET A 67 -11.68 -9.11 0.85
C MET A 67 -10.93 -9.37 -0.46
N GLU A 68 -9.72 -8.84 -0.59
CA GLU A 68 -8.89 -8.94 -1.80
C GLU A 68 -7.85 -10.06 -1.67
N SER A 69 -7.29 -10.26 -0.47
CA SER A 69 -6.24 -11.25 -0.24
C SER A 69 -6.17 -11.70 1.22
N VAL A 70 -5.69 -12.93 1.43
CA VAL A 70 -5.41 -13.52 2.76
C VAL A 70 -3.90 -13.57 2.97
N GLU A 71 -3.45 -13.12 4.14
CA GLU A 71 -2.04 -13.03 4.55
C GLU A 71 -1.10 -12.50 3.45
N PRO A 72 -1.40 -11.32 2.86
CA PRO A 72 -0.65 -10.83 1.72
C PRO A 72 0.81 -10.54 2.08
N SER A 73 1.72 -10.99 1.21
CA SER A 73 3.12 -10.59 1.21
C SER A 73 3.25 -9.07 1.04
N HIS A 74 4.39 -8.53 1.47
CA HIS A 74 4.75 -7.15 1.20
C HIS A 74 5.61 -7.14 -0.06
N GLU A 75 4.99 -6.92 -1.21
CA GLU A 75 5.68 -6.93 -2.51
C GLU A 75 6.18 -5.55 -2.94
N HIS A 76 5.97 -4.53 -2.12
CA HIS A 76 6.52 -3.20 -2.36
C HIS A 76 8.04 -3.21 -2.14
N SER A 77 8.78 -3.33 -3.24
CA SER A 77 10.21 -3.07 -3.30
C SER A 77 10.50 -1.88 -4.22
N PHE A 78 11.71 -1.35 -4.15
CA PHE A 78 12.21 -0.37 -5.13
C PHE A 78 12.78 -1.04 -6.38
N GLY A 79 12.38 -2.29 -6.65
CA GLY A 79 12.97 -3.15 -7.68
C GLY A 79 14.19 -3.92 -7.18
N GLU A 80 14.84 -4.61 -8.11
CA GLU A 80 16.11 -5.28 -7.89
C GLU A 80 17.25 -4.26 -7.72
N HIS A 81 18.34 -4.68 -7.11
CA HIS A 81 19.54 -3.85 -6.98
C HIS A 81 20.06 -3.39 -8.36
N VAL A 82 20.29 -2.08 -8.51
CA VAL A 82 20.83 -1.47 -9.73
C VAL A 82 22.28 -1.04 -9.44
N PRO A 83 23.29 -1.81 -9.87
CA PRO A 83 24.70 -1.53 -9.58
C PRO A 83 25.15 -0.12 -9.96
N GLU A 84 24.64 0.41 -11.08
CA GLU A 84 24.98 1.73 -11.61
C GLU A 84 24.53 2.85 -10.67
N LEU A 85 23.37 2.70 -10.04
CA LEU A 85 22.89 3.67 -9.05
C LEU A 85 23.71 3.60 -7.75
N ALA A 86 24.21 2.42 -7.38
CA ALA A 86 25.08 2.27 -6.22
C ALA A 86 26.44 2.94 -6.45
N GLU A 87 27.05 2.75 -7.62
CA GLU A 87 28.32 3.39 -7.99
C GLU A 87 28.19 4.91 -8.04
N ALA A 88 27.18 5.42 -8.76
CA ALA A 88 26.90 6.85 -8.84
C ALA A 88 26.60 7.45 -7.45
N GLY A 89 25.89 6.71 -6.59
CA GLY A 89 25.60 7.13 -5.22
C GLY A 89 26.85 7.24 -4.35
N MET A 90 27.82 6.35 -4.51
CA MET A 90 29.10 6.41 -3.81
C MET A 90 29.95 7.59 -4.30
N GLU A 91 30.04 7.80 -5.61
CA GLU A 91 30.76 8.94 -6.21
C GLU A 91 30.16 10.28 -5.76
N LEU A 92 28.83 10.40 -5.85
CA LEU A 92 28.12 11.60 -5.41
C LEU A 92 28.34 11.86 -3.93
N THR A 93 28.28 10.82 -3.10
CA THR A 93 28.51 10.94 -1.65
C THR A 93 29.92 11.47 -1.39
N LYS A 94 30.95 10.90 -2.03
CA LYS A 94 32.32 11.41 -1.91
C LYS A 94 32.39 12.89 -2.27
N TRP A 95 31.84 13.29 -3.42
CA TRP A 95 31.86 14.69 -3.84
C TRP A 95 31.18 15.63 -2.83
N LEU A 96 30.02 15.23 -2.31
CA LEU A 96 29.24 16.03 -1.35
C LEU A 96 29.87 16.11 0.05
N THR A 97 30.61 15.08 0.48
CA THR A 97 31.26 15.04 1.80
C THR A 97 32.71 15.55 1.77
N GLY A 98 33.14 16.23 0.70
CA GLY A 98 34.48 16.82 0.58
C GLY A 98 35.52 15.83 0.05
N GLY A 99 35.18 15.10 -1.01
CA GLY A 99 35.94 13.99 -1.58
C GLY A 99 37.43 14.28 -1.74
N ASP A 100 38.21 13.34 -1.18
CA ASP A 100 39.67 13.25 -1.09
C ASP A 100 40.36 14.55 -0.63
N GLU A 101 40.79 14.56 0.64
CA GLU A 101 41.86 15.42 1.14
C GLU A 101 43.19 15.06 0.44
N ASP A 102 43.25 15.17 -0.89
CA ASP A 102 44.50 15.15 -1.65
C ASP A 102 44.98 16.60 -1.78
N GLU A 103 45.62 17.07 -0.71
CA GLU A 103 46.73 18.03 -0.79
C GLU A 103 48.04 17.27 -1.03
#